data_AF-A0A2K4WA44-F1
#
_entry.id   AF-A0A2K4WA44-F1
#
_cell.length_a   1.000
_cell.length_b   1.000
_cell.length_c   1.000
_cell.angle_alpha   90.00
_cell.angle_beta   90.00
_cell.angle_gamma   90.00
#
_symmetry.space_group_name_H-M   'P 1'
#
loop_
_entity.id
_entity.type
_entity.pdbx_description
1 polymer ?
#
loop_
_entity_poly.entity_id
_entity_poly.type
_entity_poly.pdbx_seq_one_letter_code
_entity_poly.pdbx_strand_id
1 'polypeptide(L)'
;MAYSEKVIDHYENPRNVGKMNAEDPDVGTGMVGAPACGDVMRLQIKVNEHGVIEDAKFKTYGCGSAIASSSLATEWMKGKTLDEAETIKNTQLAEELALPPVKIHCSVLAEDAIKAAVRDYKQKKGLL
;
A
#
# COMPACT_ATOMS: atom_id res chain seq x y z
N MET A 1 4.92 -19.73 16.40
CA MET A 1 5.24 -18.29 16.41
C MET A 1 4.01 -17.52 15.95
N ALA A 2 3.76 -16.33 16.50
CA ALA A 2 2.53 -15.56 16.23
C ALA A 2 2.54 -14.80 14.88
N TYR A 3 3.69 -14.76 14.20
CA TYR A 3 3.88 -14.15 12.89
C TYR A 3 4.43 -15.18 11.91
N SER A 4 3.99 -15.09 10.65
CA SER A 4 4.53 -15.91 9.56
C SER A 4 5.94 -15.43 9.18
N GLU A 5 6.72 -16.30 8.55
CA GLU A 5 8.06 -15.95 8.05
C GLU A 5 8.01 -14.77 7.09
N LYS A 6 6.98 -14.69 6.24
CA LYS A 6 6.78 -13.57 5.31
C LYS A 6 6.52 -12.24 6.04
N VAL A 7 5.71 -12.26 7.10
CA VAL A 7 5.49 -11.04 7.90
C VAL A 7 6.79 -10.57 8.53
N ILE A 8 7.60 -11.50 9.07
CA ILE A 8 8.90 -11.17 9.65
C ILE A 8 9.83 -10.59 8.59
N ASP A 9 9.92 -11.22 7.42
CA ASP A 9 10.78 -10.75 6.33
C ASP A 9 10.41 -9.34 5.84
N HIS A 10 9.14 -9.05 5.61
CA HIS A 10 8.71 -7.70 5.23
C HIS A 10 8.80 -6.68 6.38
N TYR A 11 8.83 -7.12 7.63
CA TYR A 11 9.02 -6.24 8.78
C TYR A 11 10.49 -5.88 9.00
N GLU A 12 11.39 -6.87 8.93
CA GLU A 12 12.83 -6.67 9.14
C GLU A 12 13.50 -6.08 7.90
N ASN A 13 13.05 -6.47 6.70
CA ASN A 13 13.56 -6.00 5.42
C ASN A 13 12.44 -5.37 4.58
N PRO A 14 11.80 -4.26 5.01
CA PRO A 14 10.68 -3.68 4.28
C PRO A 14 11.11 -3.15 2.90
N ARG A 15 10.34 -3.48 1.87
CA ARG A 15 10.61 -3.07 0.49
C ARG A 15 9.93 -1.74 0.20
N ASN A 16 10.62 -0.87 -0.52
CA ASN A 16 10.08 0.40 -0.99
C ASN A 16 9.69 1.42 0.10
N VAL A 17 10.35 1.37 1.26
CA VAL A 17 10.21 2.43 2.28
C VAL A 17 10.68 3.76 1.69
N GLY A 18 9.85 4.80 1.81
CA GLY A 18 10.22 6.11 1.29
C GLY A 18 9.04 7.05 1.09
N LYS A 19 9.31 8.16 0.44
CA LYS A 19 8.29 9.11 -0.01
C LYS A 19 8.67 9.65 -1.38
N MET A 20 7.66 10.06 -2.14
CA MET A 20 7.80 10.76 -3.40
C MET A 20 7.28 12.21 -3.25
N ASN A 21 7.58 13.06 -4.23
CA ASN A 21 7.03 14.41 -4.24
C ASN A 21 5.52 14.33 -4.46
N ALA A 22 4.73 14.77 -3.47
CA ALA A 22 3.27 14.74 -3.55
C ALA A 22 2.70 15.82 -4.50
N GLU A 23 3.50 16.81 -4.89
CA GLU A 23 3.10 17.85 -5.85
C GLU A 23 3.32 17.40 -7.30
N ASP A 24 4.02 16.29 -7.52
CA ASP A 24 4.21 15.71 -8.84
C ASP A 24 2.84 15.26 -9.41
N PRO A 25 2.46 15.70 -10.63
CA PRO A 25 1.20 15.31 -11.26
C PRO A 25 1.15 13.82 -11.61
N ASP A 26 2.29 13.14 -11.71
CA ASP A 26 2.38 11.71 -11.99
C ASP A 26 2.34 10.84 -10.72
N VAL A 27 2.30 11.47 -9.54
CA VAL A 27 2.30 10.79 -8.25
C VAL A 27 0.92 10.84 -7.60
N GLY A 28 0.32 9.67 -7.36
CA GLY A 28 -0.86 9.51 -6.51
C GLY A 28 -0.47 9.25 -5.06
N THR A 29 -1.16 9.90 -4.10
CA THR A 29 -0.89 9.76 -2.67
C THR A 29 -2.16 9.35 -1.91
N GLY A 30 -2.12 8.16 -1.30
CA GLY A 30 -3.14 7.68 -0.37
C GLY A 30 -2.64 7.80 1.06
N MET A 31 -3.39 8.49 1.92
CA MET A 31 -3.14 8.52 3.35
C MET A 31 -4.39 8.06 4.10
N VAL A 32 -4.26 6.96 4.85
CA VAL A 32 -5.38 6.29 5.53
C VAL A 32 -4.98 5.88 6.95
N GLY A 33 -5.99 5.57 7.76
CA GLY A 33 -5.82 5.28 9.18
C GLY A 33 -5.88 6.53 10.05
N ALA A 34 -5.76 6.33 11.36
CA ALA A 34 -5.86 7.39 12.34
C ALA A 34 -4.90 7.10 13.51
N PRO A 35 -4.19 8.11 14.04
CA PRO A 35 -3.30 7.92 15.18
C PRO A 35 -4.00 7.30 16.40
N ALA A 36 -5.30 7.59 16.58
CA ALA A 36 -6.11 7.03 17.66
C ALA A 36 -6.29 5.50 17.58
N CYS A 37 -6.21 4.93 16.37
CA CYS A 37 -6.30 3.50 16.14
C CYS A 37 -4.92 2.81 16.17
N GLY A 38 -3.83 3.57 16.31
CA GLY A 38 -2.47 3.04 16.35
C GLY A 38 -1.85 2.75 14.99
N ASP A 39 -2.61 2.83 13.89
CA ASP A 39 -2.15 2.56 12.54
C ASP A 39 -2.43 3.76 11.60
N VAL A 40 -1.39 4.23 10.92
CA VAL A 40 -1.44 5.27 9.87
C VAL A 40 -0.54 4.84 8.73
N MET A 41 -1.08 4.82 7.51
CA MET A 41 -0.35 4.42 6.30
C MET A 41 -0.41 5.55 5.27
N ARG A 42 0.76 5.89 4.74
CA ARG A 42 0.93 6.69 3.53
C ARG A 42 1.49 5.79 2.45
N LEU A 43 0.76 5.64 1.36
CA LEU A 43 1.19 4.94 0.16
C LEU A 43 1.19 5.91 -1.01
N GLN A 44 2.26 5.89 -1.79
CA GLN A 44 2.41 6.74 -2.96
C GLN A 44 2.74 5.86 -4.16
N ILE A 45 2.15 6.16 -5.31
CA ILE A 45 2.44 5.51 -6.58
C ILE A 45 2.87 6.56 -7.59
N LYS A 46 3.81 6.21 -8.47
CA LYS A 46 4.19 7.01 -9.63
C LYS A 46 3.80 6.26 -10.88
N VAL A 47 3.07 6.92 -11.76
CA VAL A 47 2.49 6.33 -12.98
C VAL A 47 3.21 6.92 -14.18
N ASN A 48 3.62 6.07 -15.11
CA ASN A 48 4.26 6.51 -16.33
C ASN A 48 3.23 6.93 -17.41
N GLU A 49 3.73 7.40 -18.55
CA GLU A 49 2.91 7.84 -19.68
C GLU A 49 2.02 6.74 -20.28
N HIS A 50 2.33 5.47 -20.02
CA HIS A 50 1.55 4.31 -20.48
C HIS A 50 0.45 3.90 -19.47
N GLY A 51 0.29 4.63 -18.36
CA GLY A 51 -0.70 4.30 -17.33
C GLY A 51 -0.29 3.14 -16.41
N VAL A 52 1.01 2.81 -16.38
CA VAL A 52 1.58 1.73 -15.56
C VAL A 52 2.29 2.33 -14.35
N ILE A 53 2.12 1.72 -13.17
CA ILE A 53 2.79 2.12 -11.93
C ILE A 53 4.27 1.70 -12.02
N GLU A 54 5.16 2.66 -12.22
CA GLU A 54 6.62 2.41 -12.34
C GLU A 54 7.31 2.32 -10.97
N ASP A 55 6.81 3.05 -9.98
CA ASP A 55 7.32 3.01 -8.62
C ASP A 55 6.17 3.17 -7.61
N ALA A 56 6.36 2.59 -6.44
CA ALA A 56 5.43 2.68 -5.33
C ALA A 56 6.27 2.78 -4.05
N LYS A 57 5.93 3.71 -3.16
CA LYS A 57 6.62 3.94 -1.89
C LYS A 57 5.62 3.97 -0.76
N PHE A 58 6.06 3.58 0.43
CA PHE A 58 5.22 3.70 1.62
C PHE A 58 5.96 4.26 2.84
N LYS A 59 5.17 4.82 3.75
CA LYS A 59 5.50 5.02 5.16
C LYS A 59 4.31 4.59 6.01
N THR A 60 4.55 3.72 6.97
CA THR A 60 3.51 3.24 7.87
C THR A 60 3.99 3.37 9.30
N TYR A 61 3.14 3.92 10.15
CA TYR A 61 3.23 3.81 11.59
C TYR A 61 2.16 2.79 12.01
N GLY A 62 2.57 1.70 12.63
CA GLY A 62 1.64 0.63 13.00
C GLY A 62 2.36 -0.63 13.44
N CYS A 63 1.59 -1.68 13.72
CA CYS A 63 2.18 -2.96 14.12
C CYS A 63 2.95 -3.65 12.96
N GLY A 64 3.75 -4.67 13.28
CA GLY A 64 4.56 -5.38 12.28
C GLY A 64 3.74 -5.92 11.09
N SER A 65 2.50 -6.36 11.33
CA SER A 65 1.58 -6.78 10.25
C SER A 65 1.17 -5.63 9.34
N ALA A 66 0.98 -4.42 9.88
CA ALA A 66 0.67 -3.24 9.07
C ALA A 66 1.86 -2.87 8.17
N ILE A 67 3.08 -2.89 8.71
CA ILE A 67 4.31 -2.65 7.94
C ILE A 67 4.47 -3.71 6.85
N ALA A 68 4.27 -4.99 7.18
CA ALA A 68 4.36 -6.08 6.21
C ALA A 68 3.32 -5.97 5.09
N SER A 69 2.05 -5.68 5.43
CA SER A 69 0.99 -5.46 4.44
C SER A 69 1.28 -4.27 3.54
N SER A 70 1.79 -3.15 4.09
CA SER A 70 2.18 -1.99 3.28
C SER A 70 3.35 -2.30 2.34
N SER A 71 4.38 -3.01 2.84
CA SER A 71 5.52 -3.42 2.03
C SER A 71 5.08 -4.30 0.86
N LEU A 72 4.33 -5.37 1.14
CA LEU A 72 3.85 -6.31 0.13
C LEU A 72 2.96 -5.60 -0.91
N ALA A 73 2.05 -4.73 -0.46
CA ALA A 73 1.19 -3.96 -1.35
C ALA A 73 2.01 -3.14 -2.36
N THR A 74 3.06 -2.44 -1.92
CA THR A 74 3.89 -1.67 -2.85
C THR A 74 4.62 -2.52 -3.88
N GLU A 75 5.04 -3.74 -3.53
CA GLU A 75 5.66 -4.65 -4.50
C GLU A 75 4.65 -5.15 -5.53
N TRP A 76 3.45 -5.52 -5.07
CA TRP A 76 2.39 -6.00 -5.96
C TRP A 76 1.87 -4.93 -6.91
N MET A 77 1.88 -3.65 -6.52
CA MET A 77 1.42 -2.56 -7.38
C MET A 77 2.39 -2.25 -8.52
N LYS A 78 3.69 -2.47 -8.34
CA LYS A 78 4.69 -2.13 -9.36
C LYS A 78 4.48 -2.97 -10.63
N GLY A 79 4.51 -2.31 -11.78
CA GLY A 79 4.29 -2.92 -13.08
C GLY A 79 2.82 -3.18 -13.42
N LYS A 80 1.87 -2.86 -12.52
CA LYS A 80 0.43 -2.93 -12.79
C LYS A 80 -0.10 -1.61 -13.31
N THR A 81 -1.18 -1.68 -14.08
CA THR A 81 -2.05 -0.53 -14.37
C THR A 81 -2.84 -0.11 -13.13
N LEU A 82 -3.46 1.07 -13.19
CA LEU A 82 -4.32 1.57 -12.10
C LEU A 82 -5.49 0.63 -11.80
N ASP A 83 -6.14 0.11 -12.84
CA ASP A 83 -7.31 -0.76 -12.68
C ASP A 83 -6.90 -2.11 -12.10
N GLU A 84 -5.78 -2.68 -12.55
CA GLU A 84 -5.21 -3.89 -11.94
C GLU A 84 -4.82 -3.68 -10.48
N ALA A 85 -4.25 -2.53 -10.14
CA ALA A 85 -3.92 -2.20 -8.76
C ALA A 85 -5.18 -2.11 -7.88
N GLU A 86 -6.28 -1.53 -8.38
CA GLU A 86 -7.57 -1.46 -7.67
C GLU A 86 -8.22 -2.84 -7.43
N THR A 87 -7.84 -3.86 -8.21
CA THR A 87 -8.33 -5.24 -7.99
C THR A 87 -7.67 -5.94 -6.80
N ILE A 88 -6.53 -5.44 -6.30
CA ILE A 88 -5.84 -6.02 -5.14
C ILE A 88 -6.76 -5.95 -3.92
N LYS A 89 -7.08 -7.11 -3.34
CA LYS A 89 -7.95 -7.23 -2.17
C LYS A 89 -7.18 -7.49 -0.89
N ASN A 90 -7.72 -7.02 0.22
CA ASN A 90 -7.21 -7.31 1.55
C ASN A 90 -7.10 -8.82 1.82
N THR A 91 -8.04 -9.62 1.32
CA THR A 91 -8.05 -11.08 1.51
C THR A 91 -6.82 -11.74 0.89
N GLN A 92 -6.38 -11.27 -0.29
CA GLN A 92 -5.19 -11.77 -0.96
C GLN A 92 -3.92 -11.40 -0.18
N LEU A 93 -3.83 -10.16 0.33
CA LEU A 93 -2.71 -9.73 1.17
C LEU A 93 -2.67 -10.49 2.50
N ALA A 94 -3.83 -10.73 3.12
CA ALA A 94 -3.95 -11.47 4.37
C ALA A 94 -3.55 -12.94 4.20
N GLU A 95 -3.99 -13.57 3.11
CA GLU A 95 -3.62 -14.94 2.76
C GLU A 95 -2.13 -15.05 2.45
N GLU A 96 -1.60 -14.15 1.61
CA GLU A 96 -0.18 -14.17 1.23
C GLU A 96 0.74 -14.05 2.44
N LEU A 97 0.39 -13.18 3.40
CA LEU A 97 1.12 -12.98 4.65
C LEU A 97 0.73 -13.98 5.76
N ALA A 98 -0.23 -14.88 5.52
CA ALA A 98 -0.80 -15.78 6.51
C ALA A 98 -1.18 -15.06 7.82
N LEU A 99 -1.88 -13.93 7.70
CA LEU A 99 -2.28 -13.11 8.85
C LEU A 99 -3.29 -13.85 9.72
N PRO A 100 -3.12 -13.83 11.06
CA PRO A 100 -4.16 -14.35 11.95
C PRO A 100 -5.41 -13.45 11.90
N PRO A 101 -6.61 -13.97 12.22
CA PRO A 101 -7.87 -13.21 12.13
C PRO A 101 -7.85 -11.84 12.82
N VAL A 102 -7.17 -11.73 13.95
CA VAL A 102 -7.04 -10.48 14.72
C VAL A 102 -6.23 -9.38 14.03
N LYS A 103 -5.49 -9.71 12.95
CA LYS A 103 -4.65 -8.77 12.18
C LYS A 103 -5.17 -8.48 10.77
N ILE A 104 -6.35 -8.96 10.40
CA ILE A 104 -6.94 -8.71 9.07
C ILE A 104 -7.13 -7.20 8.80
N HIS A 105 -7.39 -6.38 9.84
CA HIS A 105 -7.49 -4.92 9.68
C HIS A 105 -6.25 -4.28 9.03
N CYS A 106 -5.06 -4.86 9.20
CA CYS A 106 -3.83 -4.38 8.57
C CYS A 106 -3.87 -4.53 7.04
N SER A 107 -4.46 -5.62 6.54
CA SER A 107 -4.67 -5.83 5.11
C SER A 107 -5.76 -4.92 4.52
N VAL A 108 -6.80 -4.61 5.31
CA VAL A 108 -7.85 -3.66 4.92
C VAL A 108 -7.27 -2.26 4.77
N LEU A 109 -6.44 -1.82 5.72
CA LEU A 109 -5.73 -0.55 5.65
C LEU A 109 -4.88 -0.43 4.37
N ALA A 110 -4.20 -1.51 3.98
CA ALA A 110 -3.41 -1.54 2.75
C ALA A 110 -4.29 -1.44 1.49
N GLU A 111 -5.41 -2.16 1.42
CA GLU A 111 -6.37 -2.03 0.30
C GLU A 111 -6.96 -0.60 0.22
N ASP A 112 -7.31 0.00 1.35
CA ASP A 112 -7.82 1.37 1.39
C ASP A 112 -6.77 2.39 0.95
N ALA A 113 -5.51 2.19 1.34
CA ALA A 113 -4.40 3.03 0.90
C ALA A 113 -4.17 2.95 -0.61
N ILE A 114 -4.28 1.75 -1.20
CA ILE A 114 -4.20 1.53 -2.66
C ILE A 114 -5.27 2.36 -3.36
N LYS A 115 -6.54 2.19 -2.97
CA LYS A 115 -7.67 2.92 -3.57
C LYS A 115 -7.52 4.43 -3.42
N ALA A 116 -7.09 4.89 -2.25
CA ALA A 116 -6.86 6.31 -2.00
C ALA A 116 -5.76 6.88 -2.91
N ALA A 117 -4.64 6.17 -3.09
CA ALA A 117 -3.55 6.61 -3.95
C ALA A 117 -3.94 6.66 -5.43
N VAL A 118 -4.67 5.64 -5.92
CA VAL A 118 -5.17 5.62 -7.29
C VAL A 118 -6.19 6.74 -7.53
N ARG A 119 -7.09 6.96 -6.56
CA ARG A 119 -8.08 8.05 -6.62
C ARG A 119 -7.41 9.43 -6.70
N ASP A 120 -6.41 9.68 -5.84
CA ASP A 120 -5.66 10.94 -5.85
C ASP A 120 -4.99 11.19 -7.21
N TYR A 121 -4.36 10.16 -7.79
CA TYR A 121 -3.80 10.26 -9.14
C TYR A 121 -4.87 10.58 -10.20
N LYS A 122 -5.98 9.83 -10.21
CA LYS A 122 -7.09 10.04 -11.16
C LYS A 122 -7.65 11.46 -11.05
N GLN A 123 -7.77 12.01 -9.83
CA GLN A 123 -8.20 13.40 -9.60
C GLN A 123 -7.21 14.42 -10.17
N LYS A 124 -5.91 14.24 -9.93
CA LYS A 124 -4.87 15.13 -10.48
C LYS A 124 -4.85 15.16 -12.01
N LYS A 125 -5.17 14.03 -12.65
CA LYS A 125 -5.27 13.91 -14.11
C LYS A 125 -6.62 14.35 -14.69
N GLY A 126 -7.59 14.74 -13.86
CA GLY A 126 -8.93 15.11 -14.31
C GLY A 126 -9.73 13.94 -14.90
N LEU A 127 -9.47 12.72 -14.43
CA LEU A 127 -10.13 11.48 -14.87
C LEU A 127 -11.33 11.09 -14.00
N LEU A 128 -11.67 11.92 -13.01
CA LEU A 128 -12.74 11.73 -12.01
C LEU A 128 -13.64 12.96 -11.93
#